data_AF-A0A6J2YJ31-F1
#
_entry.id   AF-A0A6J2YJ31-F1
#
_cell.length_a   1.000
_cell.length_b   1.000
_cell.length_c   1.000
_cell.angle_alpha   90.00
_cell.angle_beta   90.00
_cell.angle_gamma   90.00
#
_symmetry.space_group_name_H-M   'P 1'
#
loop_
_entity.id
_entity.type
_entity.pdbx_description
1 polymer ?
#
loop_
_entity_poly.entity_id
_entity_poly.type
_entity_poly.pdbx_seq_one_letter_code
_entity_poly.pdbx_strand_id
1 'polypeptide(L)'
;MNIRGYRLTIIGVYAVNDDSPTASKDTFFQQLNDEIIKTGKTREIFLLGDLNSRTGKSDNDVTIGKYGEDTLINNGERLIDMCKQNNLRILNGFYQHRNIHKYTWIQGTKKLRSIIDYVITKQKTKLQIQDVRVYRGAICGSDHHLLKAKIFLPYKREK
;
A
#
# COMPACT_ATOMS: atom_id res chain seq x y z
N MET A 1 9.56 -3.83 -15.51
CA MET A 1 10.49 -4.99 -15.48
C MET A 1 9.78 -6.29 -15.83
N ASN A 2 10.52 -7.35 -16.19
CA ASN A 2 10.01 -8.71 -16.39
C ASN A 2 10.74 -9.65 -15.42
N ILE A 3 10.00 -10.43 -14.61
CA ILE A 3 10.58 -11.38 -13.65
C ILE A 3 9.86 -12.71 -13.81
N ARG A 4 10.59 -13.79 -14.14
CA ARG A 4 10.05 -15.17 -14.24
C ARG A 4 8.80 -15.29 -15.14
N GLY A 5 8.73 -14.53 -16.24
CA GLY A 5 7.59 -14.51 -17.17
C GLY A 5 6.43 -13.58 -16.76
N TYR A 6 6.59 -12.78 -15.70
CA TYR A 6 5.63 -11.78 -15.25
C TYR A 6 6.11 -10.37 -15.60
N ARG A 7 5.27 -9.61 -16.30
CA ARG A 7 5.50 -8.18 -16.58
C ARG A 7 5.07 -7.38 -15.36
N LEU A 8 6.01 -6.82 -14.62
CA LEU A 8 5.75 -6.08 -13.38
C LEU A 8 6.01 -4.58 -13.56
N THR A 9 5.13 -3.76 -12.99
CA THR A 9 5.35 -2.33 -12.77
C THR A 9 5.38 -2.07 -11.27
N ILE A 10 6.35 -1.30 -10.82
CA ILE A 10 6.43 -0.81 -9.45
C ILE A 10 6.31 0.70 -9.52
N ILE A 11 5.37 1.26 -8.79
CA ILE A 11 5.18 2.70 -8.63
C ILE A 11 5.57 3.04 -7.19
N GLY A 12 6.62 3.84 -7.04
CA GLY A 12 7.00 4.43 -5.76
C GLY A 12 6.19 5.69 -5.49
N VAL A 13 5.72 5.89 -4.26
CA VAL A 13 4.85 7.00 -3.89
C VAL A 13 5.34 7.72 -2.65
N TYR A 14 5.21 9.05 -2.70
CA TYR A 14 5.21 9.92 -1.55
C TYR A 14 4.05 10.90 -1.71
N ALA A 15 2.99 10.77 -0.90
CA ALA A 15 1.78 11.58 -1.03
C ALA A 15 1.85 12.87 -0.22
N VAL A 16 1.00 13.81 -0.58
CA VAL A 16 0.74 15.02 0.20
C VAL A 16 0.13 14.66 1.56
N ASN A 17 0.44 15.46 2.58
CA ASN A 17 -0.09 15.28 3.92
C ASN A 17 -1.62 15.47 3.98
N ASP A 18 -2.27 14.87 4.97
CA ASP A 18 -3.73 14.94 5.12
C ASP A 18 -4.25 16.36 5.39
N ASP A 19 -3.42 17.22 6.00
CA ASP A 19 -3.68 18.64 6.28
C ASP A 19 -3.45 19.55 5.07
N SER A 20 -2.98 18.99 3.95
CA SER A 20 -2.83 19.75 2.70
C SER A 20 -4.19 20.20 2.16
N PRO A 21 -4.24 21.29 1.37
CA PRO A 21 -5.47 21.74 0.74
C PRO A 21 -6.16 20.63 -0.07
N THR A 22 -7.50 20.60 -0.06
CA THR A 22 -8.31 19.61 -0.78
C THR A 22 -7.91 19.52 -2.26
N ALA A 23 -7.71 20.65 -2.94
CA ALA A 23 -7.30 20.69 -4.34
C ALA A 23 -5.94 20.02 -4.61
N SER A 24 -5.00 20.12 -3.68
CA SER A 24 -3.70 19.45 -3.77
C SER A 24 -3.85 17.93 -3.62
N LYS A 25 -4.70 17.49 -2.68
CA LYS A 25 -5.05 16.08 -2.51
C LYS A 25 -5.75 15.52 -3.76
N ASP A 26 -6.76 16.21 -4.27
CA ASP A 26 -7.49 15.82 -5.49
C ASP A 26 -6.54 15.66 -6.67
N THR A 27 -5.67 16.65 -6.88
CA THR A 27 -4.69 16.64 -7.96
C THR A 27 -3.72 15.47 -7.83
N PHE A 28 -3.19 15.22 -6.63
CA PHE A 28 -2.28 14.12 -6.37
C PHE A 28 -2.94 12.75 -6.67
N PHE A 29 -4.13 12.50 -6.12
CA PHE A 29 -4.81 11.22 -6.31
C PHE A 29 -5.27 11.01 -7.76
N GLN A 30 -5.62 12.09 -8.47
CA GLN A 30 -5.92 12.04 -9.91
C GLN A 30 -4.68 11.65 -10.72
N GLN A 31 -3.55 12.31 -10.50
CA GLN A 31 -2.29 12.01 -11.20
C GLN A 31 -1.85 10.57 -10.93
N LEU A 32 -1.94 10.12 -9.67
CA LEU A 32 -1.61 8.75 -9.31
C LEU A 32 -2.53 7.74 -10.01
N ASN A 33 -3.83 8.03 -10.07
CA ASN A 33 -4.80 7.20 -10.80
C ASN A 33 -4.45 7.10 -12.29
N ASP A 34 -4.05 8.21 -12.92
CA ASP A 34 -3.66 8.22 -14.33
C ASP A 34 -2.44 7.33 -14.59
N GLU A 35 -1.43 7.35 -13.70
CA GLU A 35 -0.25 6.45 -13.78
C GLU A 35 -0.62 4.97 -13.60
N ILE A 36 -1.58 4.67 -12.73
CA ILE A 36 -2.11 3.31 -12.56
C ILE A 36 -2.80 2.84 -13.84
N ILE A 37 -3.61 3.70 -14.48
CA ILE A 37 -4.29 3.39 -15.74
C ILE A 37 -3.27 3.15 -16.86
N LYS A 38 -2.23 3.99 -16.97
CA LYS A 38 -1.14 3.85 -17.98
C LYS A 38 -0.40 2.52 -17.88
N THR A 39 -0.33 1.91 -16.69
CA THR A 39 0.28 0.59 -16.50
C THR A 39 -0.44 -0.51 -17.29
N GLY A 40 -1.73 -0.35 -17.53
CA GLY A 40 -2.55 -1.26 -18.32
C GLY A 40 -2.90 -2.57 -17.60
N LYS A 41 -3.76 -3.37 -18.25
CA LYS A 41 -4.36 -4.56 -17.63
C LYS A 41 -3.43 -5.78 -17.61
N THR A 42 -2.47 -5.86 -18.54
CA THR A 42 -1.63 -7.06 -18.76
C THR A 42 -0.49 -7.21 -17.77
N ARG A 43 -0.04 -6.10 -17.16
CA ARG A 43 1.07 -6.06 -16.21
C ARG A 43 0.58 -6.28 -14.78
N GLU A 44 1.37 -6.96 -13.95
CA GLU A 44 1.19 -6.89 -12.49
C GLU A 44 1.68 -5.53 -12.00
N ILE A 45 1.06 -4.99 -10.95
CA ILE A 45 1.40 -3.68 -10.39
C ILE A 45 1.63 -3.80 -8.88
N PHE A 46 2.67 -3.13 -8.41
CA PHE A 46 2.87 -2.82 -7.01
C PHE A 46 2.96 -1.32 -6.84
N LEU A 47 2.09 -0.77 -6.01
CA LEU A 47 2.16 0.61 -5.56
C LEU A 47 2.72 0.57 -4.14
N LEU A 48 3.86 1.21 -3.93
CA LEU A 48 4.67 1.12 -2.71
C LEU A 48 5.05 2.52 -2.23
N GLY A 49 4.99 2.74 -0.93
CA GLY A 49 5.54 3.95 -0.31
C GLY A 49 4.58 4.63 0.64
N ASP A 50 4.95 5.84 1.01
CA ASP A 50 4.23 6.67 1.98
C ASP A 50 3.09 7.40 1.28
N LEU A 51 1.86 7.03 1.63
CA LEU A 51 0.65 7.64 1.09
C LEU A 51 0.05 8.66 2.05
N ASN A 52 0.70 8.97 3.18
CA ASN A 52 0.20 9.90 4.20
C ASN A 52 -1.31 9.71 4.47
N SER A 53 -1.72 8.45 4.51
CA SER A 53 -3.11 8.02 4.55
C SER A 53 -3.31 6.99 5.64
N ARG A 54 -4.49 6.97 6.24
CA ARG A 54 -4.87 6.02 7.29
C ARG A 54 -6.19 5.42 6.87
N THR A 55 -6.18 4.17 6.41
CA THR A 55 -7.31 3.55 5.70
C THR A 55 -8.34 2.87 6.61
N GLY A 56 -8.11 2.87 7.92
CA GLY A 56 -8.90 2.06 8.83
C GLY A 56 -8.78 0.55 8.55
N LYS A 57 -9.82 -0.19 8.96
CA LYS A 57 -9.96 -1.64 8.80
C LYS A 57 -11.41 -2.00 8.47
N SER A 58 -11.60 -3.13 7.78
CA SER A 58 -12.94 -3.67 7.50
C SER A 58 -12.92 -5.19 7.44
N ASP A 59 -13.95 -5.84 7.97
CA ASP A 59 -14.17 -7.28 7.86
C ASP A 59 -14.84 -7.70 6.55
N ASN A 60 -15.49 -6.76 5.84
CA ASN A 60 -16.36 -7.04 4.70
C ASN A 60 -15.96 -6.32 3.41
N ASP A 61 -14.71 -5.82 3.31
CA ASP A 61 -14.20 -5.13 2.12
C ASP A 61 -13.10 -5.98 1.44
N VAL A 62 -13.06 -5.96 0.11
CA VAL A 62 -12.04 -6.67 -0.69
C VAL A 62 -10.78 -5.83 -0.93
N THR A 63 -10.87 -4.53 -0.64
CA THR A 63 -9.85 -3.49 -0.85
C THR A 63 -9.01 -3.30 0.39
N ILE A 64 -9.64 -3.22 1.56
CA ILE A 64 -8.98 -3.12 2.87
C ILE A 64 -9.31 -4.34 3.72
N GLY A 65 -8.40 -4.72 4.61
CA GLY A 65 -8.58 -5.92 5.45
C GLY A 65 -8.77 -5.59 6.93
N LYS A 66 -9.26 -6.58 7.67
CA LYS A 66 -9.65 -6.45 9.09
C LYS A 66 -8.52 -6.21 10.07
N TYR A 67 -7.27 -6.46 9.66
CA TYR A 67 -6.09 -6.30 10.51
C TYR A 67 -5.41 -4.94 10.34
N GLY A 68 -6.00 -4.01 9.58
CA GLY A 68 -5.58 -2.62 9.47
C GLY A 68 -5.62 -1.87 10.81
N GLU A 69 -5.31 -0.58 10.78
CA GLU A 69 -5.50 0.27 11.96
C GLU A 69 -6.96 0.69 12.12
N ASP A 70 -7.34 1.23 13.27
CA ASP A 70 -8.73 1.63 13.53
C ASP A 70 -9.08 2.98 12.89
N THR A 71 -8.10 3.87 12.74
CA THR A 71 -8.35 5.24 12.30
C THR A 71 -8.45 5.32 10.78
N LEU A 72 -9.52 5.95 10.31
CA LEU A 72 -9.71 6.40 8.94
C LEU A 72 -9.56 7.93 8.89
N ILE A 73 -8.81 8.44 7.92
CA ILE A 73 -8.69 9.89 7.64
C ILE A 73 -9.01 10.19 6.17
N ASN A 74 -9.05 11.46 5.78
CA ASN A 74 -9.49 11.88 4.45
C ASN A 74 -8.64 11.30 3.31
N ASN A 75 -7.31 11.32 3.44
CA ASN A 75 -6.40 10.65 2.51
C ASN A 75 -6.63 9.13 2.46
N GLY A 76 -7.08 8.53 3.56
CA GLY A 76 -7.46 7.11 3.63
C GLY A 76 -8.68 6.79 2.77
N GLU A 77 -9.73 7.61 2.85
CA GLU A 77 -10.94 7.46 2.02
C GLU A 77 -10.59 7.56 0.54
N ARG A 78 -9.83 8.60 0.17
CA ARG A 78 -9.37 8.84 -1.21
C ARG A 78 -8.56 7.67 -1.76
N LEU A 79 -7.67 7.12 -0.94
CA LEU A 79 -6.88 5.95 -1.31
C LEU A 79 -7.76 4.71 -1.51
N ILE A 80 -8.73 4.47 -0.64
CA ILE A 80 -9.68 3.35 -0.75
C ILE A 80 -10.50 3.48 -2.03
N ASP A 81 -11.04 4.66 -2.32
CA ASP A 81 -11.87 4.90 -3.50
C ASP A 81 -11.08 4.71 -4.79
N MET A 82 -9.87 5.26 -4.87
CA MET A 82 -8.98 5.03 -6.02
C MET A 82 -8.66 3.53 -6.17
N CYS A 83 -8.38 2.82 -5.08
CA CYS A 83 -8.11 1.39 -5.13
C CYS A 83 -9.34 0.59 -5.60
N LYS A 84 -10.55 0.95 -5.16
CA LYS A 84 -11.80 0.33 -5.59
C LYS A 84 -12.01 0.51 -7.10
N GLN A 85 -11.86 1.74 -7.60
CA GLN A 85 -11.99 2.07 -9.02
C GLN A 85 -11.03 1.25 -9.91
N ASN A 86 -9.81 0.99 -9.41
CA ASN A 86 -8.77 0.28 -10.15
C ASN A 86 -8.67 -1.23 -9.83
N ASN A 87 -9.60 -1.79 -9.04
CA ASN A 87 -9.55 -3.18 -8.58
C ASN A 87 -8.21 -3.54 -7.89
N LEU A 88 -7.71 -2.62 -7.07
CA LEU A 88 -6.52 -2.78 -6.24
C LEU A 88 -6.89 -3.16 -4.80
N ARG A 89 -5.92 -3.71 -4.07
CA ARG A 89 -6.01 -4.18 -2.70
C ARG A 89 -4.87 -3.61 -1.88
N ILE A 90 -5.20 -3.06 -0.72
CA ILE A 90 -4.30 -2.52 0.29
C ILE A 90 -3.90 -3.65 1.25
N LEU A 91 -2.72 -4.22 1.04
CA LEU A 91 -2.35 -5.51 1.62
C LEU A 91 -2.08 -5.46 3.13
N ASN A 92 -1.71 -4.29 3.67
CA ASN A 92 -1.35 -4.11 5.09
C ASN A 92 -2.45 -4.60 6.05
N GLY A 93 -3.73 -4.55 5.63
CA GLY A 93 -4.85 -4.98 6.46
C GLY A 93 -5.20 -6.47 6.39
N PHE A 94 -4.58 -7.26 5.51
CA PHE A 94 -4.97 -8.65 5.26
C PHE A 94 -4.20 -9.70 6.07
N TYR A 95 -3.11 -9.30 6.73
CA TYR A 95 -2.25 -10.21 7.49
C TYR A 95 -2.32 -9.91 8.99
N GLN A 96 -2.57 -10.96 9.79
CA GLN A 96 -2.66 -10.81 11.24
C GLN A 96 -1.26 -10.68 11.85
N HIS A 97 -1.00 -9.54 12.46
CA HIS A 97 0.28 -9.25 13.10
C HIS A 97 0.11 -8.60 14.47
N ARG A 98 1.17 -8.64 15.28
CA ARG A 98 1.28 -7.80 16.48
C ARG A 98 1.46 -6.34 16.04
N ASN A 99 1.02 -5.39 16.86
CA ASN A 99 1.11 -3.95 16.57
C ASN A 99 2.53 -3.49 16.19
N ILE A 100 3.58 -4.04 16.81
CA ILE A 100 4.98 -3.77 16.49
C ILE A 100 5.39 -4.15 15.05
N HIS A 101 4.53 -4.85 14.32
CA HIS A 101 4.77 -5.29 12.95
C HIS A 101 3.75 -4.72 11.96
N LYS A 102 2.90 -3.79 12.40
CA LYS A 102 1.89 -3.10 11.59
C LYS A 102 2.23 -1.65 11.31
N TYR A 103 2.60 -0.91 12.36
CA TYR A 103 2.80 0.54 12.28
C TYR A 103 4.11 0.87 11.58
N THR A 104 4.00 1.66 10.53
CA THR A 104 5.11 2.00 9.64
C THR A 104 5.76 3.32 10.05
N TRP A 105 5.03 4.20 10.74
CA TRP A 105 5.53 5.48 11.24
C TRP A 105 5.35 5.59 12.75
N ILE A 106 6.33 6.19 13.43
CA ILE A 106 6.32 6.41 14.88
C ILE A 106 6.86 7.80 15.23
N GLN A 107 6.07 8.58 15.97
CA GLN A 107 6.57 9.77 16.65
C GLN A 107 6.89 9.46 18.11
N GLY A 108 8.18 9.28 18.40
CA GLY A 108 8.66 8.83 19.71
C GLY A 108 8.24 9.72 20.88
N THR A 109 8.27 11.05 20.70
CA THR A 109 7.98 12.01 21.78
C THR A 109 6.50 12.01 22.20
N LYS A 110 5.58 11.90 21.25
CA LYS A 110 4.12 11.91 21.50
C LYS A 110 3.52 10.51 21.59
N LYS A 111 4.34 9.46 21.47
CA LYS A 111 3.90 8.05 21.41
C LYS A 111 2.83 7.80 20.33
N LEU A 112 2.85 8.59 19.26
CA LEU A 112 1.94 8.41 18.12
C LEU A 112 2.52 7.39 17.14
N ARG A 113 1.61 6.70 16.45
CA ARG A 113 1.95 5.71 15.44
C ARG A 113 0.81 5.58 14.44
N SER A 114 1.15 5.28 13.19
CA SER A 114 0.17 5.12 12.11
C SER A 114 0.69 4.12 11.08
N ILE A 115 -0.25 3.64 10.26
CA ILE A 115 0.09 2.94 9.02
C ILE A 115 -0.06 3.99 7.93
N ILE A 116 1.05 4.49 7.39
CA ILE A 116 1.04 5.47 6.29
C ILE A 116 1.82 4.99 5.07
N ASP A 117 2.68 3.99 5.26
CA ASP A 117 3.35 3.28 4.18
C ASP A 117 2.55 2.03 3.79
N TYR A 118 2.36 1.82 2.49
CA TYR A 118 1.52 0.73 2.00
C TYR A 118 2.19 -0.13 0.95
N VAL A 119 1.74 -1.38 0.89
CA VAL A 119 1.92 -2.27 -0.26
C VAL A 119 0.56 -2.52 -0.88
N ILE A 120 0.38 -2.06 -2.12
CA ILE A 120 -0.89 -2.16 -2.84
C ILE A 120 -0.66 -2.92 -4.16
N THR A 121 -1.57 -3.83 -4.50
CA THR A 121 -1.50 -4.62 -5.74
C THR A 121 -2.89 -4.95 -6.28
N LYS A 122 -2.99 -5.61 -7.43
CA LYS A 122 -4.28 -6.04 -8.01
C LYS A 122 -5.00 -7.02 -7.09
N GLN A 123 -6.31 -6.86 -6.94
CA GLN A 123 -7.17 -7.82 -6.24
C GLN A 123 -7.10 -9.21 -6.86
N LYS A 124 -7.01 -9.27 -8.21
CA LYS A 124 -6.83 -10.49 -9.01
C LYS A 124 -5.41 -10.58 -9.58
N THR A 125 -4.40 -10.48 -8.72
CA THR A 125 -3.00 -10.67 -9.11
C THR A 125 -2.72 -12.14 -9.42
N LYS A 126 -1.80 -12.40 -10.36
CA LYS A 126 -1.28 -13.76 -10.64
C LYS A 126 -0.15 -14.16 -9.68
N LEU A 127 0.18 -13.30 -8.73
CA LEU A 127 1.28 -13.47 -7.78
C LEU A 127 0.75 -14.01 -6.45
N GLN A 128 1.54 -14.85 -5.79
CA GLN A 128 1.20 -15.32 -4.46
C GLN A 128 1.82 -14.40 -3.42
N ILE A 129 1.02 -13.49 -2.85
CA ILE A 129 1.44 -12.62 -1.75
C ILE A 129 1.38 -13.43 -0.45
N GLN A 130 2.53 -13.65 0.18
CA GLN A 130 2.64 -14.48 1.38
C GLN A 130 2.49 -13.67 2.67
N ASP A 131 3.05 -12.46 2.70
CA ASP A 131 3.07 -11.63 3.91
C ASP A 131 3.32 -10.16 3.58
N VAL A 132 2.78 -9.24 4.37
CA VAL A 132 3.12 -7.80 4.35
C VAL A 132 3.28 -7.33 5.78
N ARG A 133 4.52 -6.98 6.14
CA ARG A 133 4.92 -6.79 7.53
C ARG A 133 5.99 -5.72 7.69
N VAL A 134 5.90 -4.97 8.80
CA VAL A 134 6.95 -4.02 9.21
C VAL A 134 8.14 -4.74 9.84
N TYR A 135 9.33 -4.40 9.37
CA TYR A 135 10.62 -4.93 9.81
C TYR A 135 11.40 -3.86 10.61
N ARG A 136 11.34 -3.96 11.94
CA ARG A 136 11.97 -3.00 12.87
C ARG A 136 13.48 -3.16 13.04
N GLY A 137 14.07 -4.23 12.52
CA GLY A 137 15.51 -4.49 12.63
C GLY A 137 16.37 -3.67 11.67
N ALA A 138 15.76 -3.02 10.68
CA ALA A 138 16.46 -2.09 9.80
C ALA A 138 16.49 -0.71 10.46
N ILE A 139 17.69 -0.22 10.81
CA ILE A 139 17.90 1.08 11.43
C ILE A 139 18.48 2.02 10.36
N CYS A 140 17.72 3.04 9.97
CA CYS A 140 18.11 4.02 8.96
C CYS A 140 18.03 5.49 9.43
N GLY A 141 17.82 5.72 10.73
CA GLY A 141 17.71 7.09 11.28
C GLY A 141 16.42 7.82 10.92
N SER A 142 15.40 7.11 10.42
CA SER A 142 14.07 7.64 10.12
C SER A 142 13.06 7.29 11.22
N ASP A 143 12.03 8.11 11.34
CA ASP A 143 10.80 7.86 12.08
C ASP A 143 9.88 6.83 11.39
N HIS A 144 10.21 6.42 10.17
CA HIS A 144 9.61 5.29 9.47
C HIS A 144 10.36 3.97 9.74
N HIS A 145 9.61 2.88 9.71
CA HIS A 145 10.11 1.51 9.71
C HIS A 145 9.93 0.86 8.34
N LEU A 146 10.89 0.03 7.94
CA LEU A 146 10.86 -0.68 6.67
C LEU A 146 9.62 -1.57 6.56
N LEU A 147 8.75 -1.28 5.60
CA LEU A 147 7.65 -2.16 5.21
C LEU A 147 8.13 -3.18 4.17
N LYS A 148 7.87 -4.47 4.43
CA LYS A 148 8.31 -5.57 3.57
C LYS A 148 7.12 -6.39 3.09
N ALA A 149 7.06 -6.66 1.79
CA ALA A 149 6.20 -7.70 1.21
C ALA A 149 7.01 -8.96 0.88
N LYS A 150 6.49 -10.13 1.23
CA LYS A 150 7.02 -11.43 0.81
C LYS A 150 6.14 -11.99 -0.29
N ILE A 151 6.71 -12.22 -1.47
CA ILE A 151 5.98 -12.64 -2.66
C ILE A 151 6.62 -13.91 -3.20
N PHE A 152 5.79 -14.91 -3.50
CA PHE A 152 6.21 -16.10 -4.21
C PHE A 152 5.83 -16.01 -5.69
N LEU A 153 6.84 -16.22 -6.54
CA LEU A 153 6.78 -16.12 -7.98
C LEU A 153 7.23 -17.47 -8.57
N PRO A 154 6.31 -18.40 -8.86
CA PRO A 154 6.66 -19.61 -9.61
C PRO A 154 7.13 -19.22 -11.01
N TYR A 155 8.00 -20.01 -11.63
CA TYR A 155 8.42 -19.75 -13.01
C TYR A 155 7.25 -19.96 -13.96
N LYS A 156 6.93 -18.94 -14.77
CA LYS A 156 5.96 -19.06 -15.85
C LYS A 156 6.70 -19.25 -17.16
N ARG A 157 6.59 -20.45 -17.76
CA ARG A 157 7.06 -20.67 -19.15
C ARG A 157 6.32 -19.70 -20.06
N GLU A 158 7.07 -18.90 -20.81
CA GLU A 158 6.54 -18.18 -21.96
C GLU A 158 6.07 -19.25 -22.97
N LYS A 159 4.82 -19.11 -23.44
CA LYS A 159 4.29 -19.94 -24.53
C LYS A 159 4.67 -19.29 -25.85
#